data_AF-A0A645IVW7-F1
#
_entry.id   AF-A0A645IVW7-F1
#
_cell.length_a   1.000
_cell.length_b   1.000
_cell.length_c   1.000
_cell.angle_alpha   90.00
_cell.angle_beta   90.00
_cell.angle_gamma   90.00
#
_symmetry.space_group_name_H-M   'P 1'
#
loop_
_entity.id
_entity.type
_entity.pdbx_description
1 polymer ?
#
loop_
_entity_poly.entity_id
_entity_poly.type
_entity_poly.pdbx_seq_one_letter_code
_entity_poly.pdbx_strand_id
1 'polypeptide(L)'
;MFSDETLSTQIDPGTFPPLIRTGRFVLRLKRNGAGTFRCHALNLDGTRERELPVESDGDSIRLDIDTSQFEYGTPFFELER
;
A
#
# COMPACT_ATOMS: atom_id res chain seq x y z
N MET A 1 8.29 -14.97 7.31
CA MET A 1 8.07 -16.10 6.38
C MET A 1 6.78 -15.85 5.59
N PHE A 2 6.78 -16.15 4.30
CA PHE A 2 5.58 -16.08 3.44
C PHE A 2 5.04 -17.49 3.17
N SER A 3 3.75 -17.61 2.88
CA SER A 3 3.06 -18.89 2.62
C SER A 3 3.46 -19.55 1.30
N ASP A 4 3.98 -18.77 0.36
CA ASP A 4 4.25 -19.18 -1.01
C ASP A 4 5.46 -18.42 -1.60
N GLU A 5 5.91 -18.88 -2.76
CA GLU A 5 7.00 -18.25 -3.51
C GLU A 5 6.60 -16.91 -4.14
N THR A 6 5.29 -16.63 -4.24
CA THR A 6 4.78 -15.36 -4.78
C THR A 6 4.77 -14.25 -3.73
N LEU A 7 5.09 -14.58 -2.47
CA LEU A 7 5.12 -13.69 -1.33
C LEU A 7 3.76 -13.00 -1.12
N SER A 8 2.67 -13.72 -1.39
CA SER A 8 1.32 -13.15 -1.37
C SER A 8 0.76 -12.98 0.04
N THR A 9 1.12 -13.89 0.95
CA THR A 9 0.65 -13.88 2.35
C THR A 9 1.81 -14.04 3.31
N GLN A 10 1.97 -13.07 4.21
CA GLN A 10 2.96 -13.15 5.28
C GLN A 10 2.38 -13.93 6.47
N ILE A 11 3.02 -15.05 6.83
CA ILE A 11 2.56 -15.95 7.91
C ILE A 11 3.41 -15.85 9.18
N ASP A 12 4.62 -15.31 9.07
CA ASP A 12 5.50 -15.04 10.21
C ASP A 12 6.14 -13.65 10.08
N PRO A 13 5.66 -12.66 10.85
CA PRO A 13 6.20 -11.31 10.90
C PRO A 13 7.46 -11.16 11.76
N GLY A 14 7.96 -12.23 12.37
CA GLY A 14 9.04 -12.17 13.36
C GLY A 14 8.54 -11.68 14.73
N THR A 15 9.45 -11.13 15.53
CA THR A 15 9.14 -10.68 16.90
C THR A 15 8.56 -9.28 16.92
N PHE A 16 7.34 -9.15 17.46
CA PHE A 16 6.71 -7.85 17.70
C PHE A 16 7.27 -7.15 18.97
N PRO A 17 7.30 -5.81 19.00
CA PRO A 17 6.89 -4.90 17.94
C PRO A 17 8.02 -4.57 16.94
N PRO A 18 7.77 -4.62 15.62
CA PRO A 18 8.70 -4.08 14.65
C PRO A 18 8.80 -2.56 14.82
N LEU A 19 9.99 -1.99 14.62
CA LEU A 19 10.15 -0.54 14.51
C LEU A 19 9.53 -0.08 13.17
N ILE A 20 8.36 0.55 13.23
CA ILE A 20 7.72 1.17 12.08
C ILE A 20 8.02 2.67 12.12
N ARG A 21 8.64 3.20 11.06
CA ARG A 21 8.93 4.63 10.91
C ARG A 21 8.03 5.22 9.84
N THR A 22 7.51 6.42 10.12
CA THR A 22 6.74 7.18 9.15
C THR A 22 7.64 7.77 8.07
N GLY A 23 7.06 8.07 6.92
CA GLY A 23 7.75 8.64 5.78
C GLY A 23 6.77 9.17 4.74
N ARG A 24 7.31 9.99 3.83
CA ARG A 24 6.58 10.48 2.68
C ARG A 24 7.16 9.87 1.41
N PHE A 25 6.29 9.28 0.60
CA PHE A 25 6.64 8.53 -0.59
C PHE A 25 5.81 9.02 -1.76
N VAL A 26 6.46 9.10 -2.92
CA VAL A 26 5.80 9.39 -4.18
C VAL A 26 6.01 8.20 -5.09
N LEU A 27 4.94 7.49 -5.42
CA LEU A 27 4.96 6.35 -6.31
C LEU A 27 4.32 6.72 -7.64
N ARG A 28 4.94 6.32 -8.75
CA ARG A 28 4.35 6.41 -10.09
C ARG A 28 4.40 5.04 -10.75
N LEU A 29 3.23 4.51 -11.11
CA LEU A 29 3.09 3.21 -11.77
C LEU A 29 2.63 3.44 -13.20
N LYS A 30 3.42 2.96 -14.17
CA LYS A 30 3.01 2.94 -15.58
C LYS A 30 1.96 1.85 -15.80
N ARG A 31 0.99 2.12 -16.64
CA ARG A 31 -0.07 1.17 -17.01
C ARG A 31 -0.47 1.34 -18.48
N ASN A 32 -0.99 0.28 -19.06
CA ASN A 32 -1.58 0.32 -20.39
C ASN A 32 -3.10 0.35 -20.29
N GLY A 33 -3.72 1.36 -20.91
CA GLY A 33 -5.17 1.45 -21.09
C GLY A 33 -5.91 2.28 -20.04
N ALA A 34 -7.16 2.61 -20.36
CA ALA A 34 -8.07 3.38 -19.52
C ALA A 34 -8.63 2.53 -18.36
N GLY A 35 -8.91 3.18 -17.24
CA GLY A 35 -9.46 2.57 -16.02
C GLY A 35 -9.18 3.46 -14.82
N THR A 36 -10.09 3.47 -13.85
CA THR A 36 -9.85 4.15 -12.57
C THR A 36 -9.23 3.14 -11.62
N PHE A 37 -8.33 3.57 -10.75
CA PHE A 37 -7.82 2.73 -9.68
C PHE A 37 -8.17 3.35 -8.35
N ARG A 38 -8.35 2.51 -7.34
CA ARG A 38 -8.41 2.93 -5.94
C ARG A 38 -7.22 2.34 -5.21
N CYS A 39 -6.70 3.07 -4.24
CA CYS A 39 -5.60 2.62 -3.41
C CYS A 39 -6.05 2.63 -1.96
N HIS A 40 -5.76 1.56 -1.22
CA HIS A 40 -6.11 1.45 0.20
C HIS A 40 -4.84 1.21 1.02
N ALA A 41 -4.65 1.95 2.11
CA ALA A 41 -3.68 1.59 3.15
C ALA A 41 -4.25 0.42 3.97
N LEU A 42 -3.41 -0.56 4.30
CA LEU A 42 -3.82 -1.76 5.02
C LEU A 42 -3.17 -1.84 6.40
N ASN A 43 -3.98 -2.21 7.39
CA ASN A 43 -3.52 -2.63 8.71
C ASN A 43 -2.64 -3.90 8.60
N LEU A 44 -1.89 -4.21 9.66
CA LEU A 44 -1.02 -5.40 9.71
C LEU A 44 -1.79 -6.73 9.60
N ASP A 45 -3.10 -6.72 9.88
CA ASP A 45 -3.98 -7.87 9.70
C ASP A 45 -4.61 -7.96 8.29
N GLY A 46 -4.27 -7.03 7.39
CA GLY A 46 -4.78 -6.95 6.02
C GLY A 46 -6.12 -6.23 5.86
N THR A 47 -6.74 -5.75 6.93
CA THR A 47 -7.96 -4.93 6.82
C THR A 47 -7.65 -3.54 6.26
N ARG A 48 -8.59 -2.96 5.50
CA ARG A 48 -8.45 -1.60 4.95
C ARG A 48 -8.57 -0.56 6.06
N GLU A 49 -7.55 0.29 6.21
CA GLU A 49 -7.59 1.44 7.13
C GLU A 49 -8.27 2.64 6.45
N ARG A 50 -7.78 3.03 5.26
CA ARG A 50 -8.28 4.18 4.51
C ARG A 50 -8.03 4.07 3.02
N GLU A 51 -8.88 4.73 2.24
CA GLU A 51 -8.64 4.99 0.82
C GLU A 51 -7.70 6.19 0.66
N LEU A 52 -6.75 6.07 -0.28
CA LEU A 52 -5.77 7.08 -0.62
C LEU A 52 -6.11 7.70 -1.98
N PRO A 53 -5.90 9.02 -2.17
CA PRO A 53 -6.10 9.66 -3.45
C PRO A 53 -5.22 9.03 -4.54
N VAL A 54 -5.84 8.71 -5.67
CA VAL A 54 -5.15 8.23 -6.87
C VAL A 54 -5.25 9.28 -7.96
N GLU A 55 -4.11 9.84 -8.34
CA GLU A 55 -4.02 10.71 -9.51
C GLU A 55 -3.77 9.83 -10.74
N SER A 56 -4.59 9.99 -11.78
CA SER A 56 -4.38 9.30 -13.05
C SER A 56 -3.95 10.30 -14.12
N ASP A 57 -2.86 9.99 -14.80
CA ASP A 57 -2.32 10.74 -15.93
C ASP A 57 -2.16 9.79 -17.11
N GLY A 58 -3.28 9.47 -17.80
CA GLY A 58 -3.32 8.67 -19.04
C GLY A 58 -2.62 7.30 -18.98
N ASP A 59 -1.29 7.32 -19.12
CA ASP A 59 -0.37 6.17 -19.12
C ASP A 59 0.16 5.79 -17.72
N SER A 60 -0.18 6.55 -16.69
CA SER A 60 0.31 6.31 -15.34
C SER A 60 -0.70 6.66 -14.26
N ILE A 61 -0.48 6.10 -13.08
CA ILE A 61 -1.08 6.56 -11.84
C ILE A 61 0.01 7.04 -10.89
N ARG A 62 -0.34 8.02 -10.07
CA ARG A 62 0.51 8.63 -9.06
C ARG A 62 -0.18 8.56 -7.70
N LEU A 63 0.61 8.17 -6.71
CA LEU A 63 0.23 8.13 -5.29
C LEU A 63 1.21 9.02 -4.52
N ASP A 64 0.69 9.95 -3.71
CA ASP A 64 1.45 10.69 -2.70
C ASP A 64 1.03 10.15 -1.33
N ILE A 65 1.94 9.43 -0.69
CA ILE A 65 1.69 8.67 0.54
C ILE A 65 2.49 9.33 1.65
N ASP A 66 1.80 9.99 2.58
CA ASP A 66 2.38 10.48 3.82
C ASP A 66 1.88 9.65 5.00
N THR A 67 2.70 8.67 5.42
CA THR A 67 2.31 7.73 6.47
C THR A 67 2.33 8.37 7.86
N SER A 68 2.79 9.63 8.01
CA SER A 68 2.66 10.36 9.27
C SER A 68 1.22 10.78 9.58
N GLN A 69 0.33 10.74 8.58
CA GLN A 69 -1.07 11.13 8.68
C GLN A 69 -2.01 9.95 8.97
N PHE A 70 -1.47 8.76 9.17
CA PHE A 70 -2.23 7.52 9.40
C PHE A 70 -2.42 7.28 10.89
N GLU A 71 -3.49 6.58 11.27
CA GLU A 71 -3.80 6.31 12.68
C GLU A 71 -2.87 5.22 13.23
N TYR A 72 -2.52 4.25 12.39
CA TYR A 72 -1.65 3.13 12.71
C TYR A 72 -0.48 3.03 11.73
N GLY A 73 0.57 2.31 12.12
CA GLY A 73 1.67 2.00 11.22
C GLY A 73 1.26 0.98 10.16
N THR A 74 0.87 1.45 8.96
CA THR A 74 0.44 0.61 7.83
C THR A 74 1.52 0.53 6.75
N PRO A 75 2.34 -0.53 6.71
CA PRO A 75 3.38 -0.68 5.69
C PRO A 75 2.86 -1.22 4.35
N PHE A 76 1.61 -1.67 4.29
CA PHE A 76 1.03 -2.35 3.14
C PHE A 76 -0.03 -1.48 2.43
N PHE A 77 -0.09 -1.62 1.11
CA PHE A 77 -1.03 -0.88 0.26
C PHE A 77 -1.65 -1.82 -0.78
N GLU A 78 -2.97 -1.75 -0.93
CA GLU A 78 -3.73 -2.45 -1.97
C GLU A 78 -4.04 -1.50 -3.12
N LEU A 79 -3.96 -1.98 -4.36
CA LEU A 79 -4.38 -1.26 -5.55
C LEU A 79 -5.43 -2.09 -6.31
N GLU A 80 -6.66 -1.58 -6.39
CA GLU A 80 -7.80 -2.22 -7.08
C GLU A 80 -8.25 -1.40 -8.29
N ARG A 81 -8.82 -2.06 -9.30
CA ARG A 81 -9.27 -1.48 -10.58
C ARG A 81 -10.79 -1.48 -10.71
#